data_AF-A0AAW9Y7W8-F1
#
_entry.id   AF-A0AAW9Y7W8-F1
#
_cell.length_a   1.000
_cell.length_b   1.000
_cell.length_c   1.000
_cell.angle_alpha   90.00
_cell.angle_beta   90.00
_cell.angle_gamma   90.00
#
_symmetry.space_group_name_H-M   'P 1'
#
loop_
_entity.id
_entity.type
_entity.pdbx_description
1 polymer ?
#
loop_
_entity_poly.entity_id
_entity_poly.type
_entity_poly.pdbx_seq_one_letter_code
_entity_poly.pdbx_strand_id
1 'polypeptide(L)'
;MQPPLAAFLEQVLATAQAGLTYSQDPFDIARFEALRNAAATLVASQSELDPEAIAHWIALDSGYPTPKLDVRALILDDAGRLLLVQERSDGLWTLPGGWCDIGDSPAGAVVREVVEETGLECRAVQLLALFDKLKHPHPPQLPHAHKAFFLCEVTGGALLTETDETLGAAYFPIDALPPLSRHRVVESQLRSLHDHVRQGRRHTLFD
;
A
#
# COMPACT_ATOMS: atom_id res chain seq x y z
N MET A 1 -21.93 -9.79 -8.82
CA MET A 1 -20.76 -10.58 -8.35
C MET A 1 -20.77 -10.53 -6.84
N GLN A 2 -20.68 -11.67 -6.15
CA GLN A 2 -20.48 -11.65 -4.70
C GLN A 2 -19.12 -11.02 -4.39
N PRO A 3 -18.99 -10.21 -3.32
CA PRO A 3 -17.70 -9.69 -2.92
C PRO A 3 -16.74 -10.86 -2.62
N PRO A 4 -15.44 -10.74 -2.93
CA PRO A 4 -14.45 -11.73 -2.53
C PRO A 4 -14.55 -11.99 -1.02
N LEU A 5 -14.41 -13.25 -0.59
CA LEU A 5 -14.52 -13.64 0.83
C LEU A 5 -13.68 -12.75 1.75
N ALA A 6 -12.47 -12.38 1.31
CA ALA A 6 -11.58 -11.46 2.02
C ALA A 6 -12.26 -10.11 2.34
N ALA A 7 -12.85 -9.45 1.34
CA ALA A 7 -13.51 -8.14 1.52
C ALA A 7 -14.71 -8.24 2.48
N PHE A 8 -15.45 -9.36 2.44
CA PHE A 8 -16.52 -9.61 3.39
C PHE A 8 -16.01 -9.77 4.82
N LEU A 9 -14.96 -10.56 5.03
CA LEU A 9 -14.37 -10.79 6.35
C LEU A 9 -13.80 -9.52 6.95
N GLU A 10 -13.17 -8.68 6.12
CA GLU A 10 -12.69 -7.37 6.54
C GLU A 10 -13.82 -6.45 6.99
N GLN A 11 -14.94 -6.43 6.26
CA GLN A 11 -16.10 -5.63 6.66
C GLN A 11 -16.70 -6.11 7.99
N VAL A 12 -16.71 -7.43 8.24
CA VAL A 12 -17.17 -8.00 9.52
C VAL A 12 -16.24 -7.60 10.66
N LEU A 13 -14.92 -7.76 10.49
CA LEU A 13 -13.92 -7.33 11.46
C LEU A 13 -14.02 -5.82 11.72
N ALA A 14 -14.20 -5.04 10.65
CA ALA A 14 -14.31 -3.60 10.73
C ALA A 14 -15.52 -3.17 11.57
N THR A 15 -16.67 -3.80 11.30
CA THR A 15 -17.92 -3.54 12.03
C THR A 15 -17.82 -3.97 13.50
N ALA A 16 -17.20 -5.12 13.79
CA ALA A 16 -17.00 -5.58 15.16
C ALA A 16 -16.16 -4.59 15.97
N GLN A 17 -15.03 -4.15 15.40
CA GLN A 17 -14.09 -3.27 16.07
C GLN A 17 -14.65 -1.83 16.24
N ALA A 18 -15.49 -1.36 15.30
CA ALA A 18 -16.28 -0.15 15.48
C ALA A 18 -17.26 -0.24 16.67
N GLY A 19 -17.94 -1.39 16.80
CA GLY A 19 -18.81 -1.68 17.93
C GLY A 19 -18.08 -1.68 19.28
N LEU A 20 -16.89 -2.29 19.34
CA LEU A 20 -16.03 -2.27 20.53
C LEU A 20 -15.53 -0.87 20.91
N THR A 21 -15.34 0.00 19.91
CA THR A 21 -14.83 1.35 20.12
C THR A 21 -15.91 2.29 20.68
N TYR A 22 -17.14 2.17 20.21
CA TYR A 22 -18.20 3.14 20.52
C TYR A 22 -19.26 2.64 21.49
N SER A 23 -19.45 1.32 21.64
CA SER A 23 -20.45 0.78 22.56
C SER A 23 -20.05 0.99 24.01
N GLN A 24 -21.05 1.32 24.84
CA GLN A 24 -20.94 1.38 26.30
C GLN A 24 -21.75 0.26 26.99
N ASP A 25 -22.50 -0.54 26.21
CA ASP A 25 -23.29 -1.65 26.74
C ASP A 25 -22.42 -2.92 26.84
N PRO A 26 -22.29 -3.53 28.04
CA PRO A 26 -21.41 -4.68 28.26
C PRO A 26 -21.83 -5.93 27.49
N PHE A 27 -23.13 -6.10 27.20
CA PHE A 27 -23.63 -7.22 26.38
C PHE A 27 -23.29 -7.00 24.91
N ASP A 28 -23.40 -5.77 24.40
CA ASP A 28 -23.00 -5.47 23.03
C ASP A 28 -21.49 -5.59 22.83
N ILE A 29 -20.68 -5.13 23.79
CA ILE A 29 -19.23 -5.31 23.78
C ILE A 29 -18.90 -6.81 23.66
N ALA A 30 -19.48 -7.67 24.51
CA ALA A 30 -19.25 -9.12 24.45
C ALA A 30 -19.68 -9.74 23.10
N ARG A 31 -20.76 -9.24 22.48
CA ARG A 31 -21.19 -9.67 21.13
C ARG A 31 -20.17 -9.28 20.07
N PHE A 32 -19.64 -8.06 20.13
CA PHE A 32 -18.62 -7.60 19.18
C PHE A 32 -17.29 -8.32 19.36
N GLU A 33 -16.88 -8.65 20.59
CA GLU A 33 -15.70 -9.49 20.85
C GLU A 33 -15.88 -10.89 20.24
N ALA A 34 -17.06 -11.51 20.43
CA ALA A 34 -17.37 -12.81 19.85
C ALA A 34 -17.35 -12.77 18.30
N LEU A 35 -17.92 -11.72 17.69
CA LEU A 35 -17.92 -11.53 16.24
C LEU A 35 -16.49 -11.39 15.70
N ARG A 36 -15.67 -10.56 16.34
CA ARG A 36 -14.27 -10.34 15.98
C ARG A 36 -13.46 -11.64 16.06
N ASN A 37 -13.63 -12.40 17.15
CA ASN A 37 -12.92 -13.67 17.36
C ASN A 37 -13.33 -14.73 16.33
N ALA A 38 -14.62 -14.82 16.00
CA ALA A 38 -15.12 -15.76 15.00
C ALA A 38 -14.60 -15.42 13.59
N ALA A 39 -14.59 -14.14 13.22
CA ALA A 39 -14.05 -13.69 11.94
C ALA A 39 -12.53 -13.91 11.85
N ALA A 40 -11.77 -13.62 12.92
CA ALA A 40 -10.34 -13.89 13.00
C ALA A 40 -10.02 -15.39 12.79
N THR A 41 -10.80 -16.27 13.45
CA THR A 41 -10.66 -17.72 13.31
C THR A 41 -10.89 -18.17 11.87
N LEU A 42 -11.88 -17.59 11.19
CA LEU A 42 -12.17 -17.91 9.79
C LEU A 42 -11.05 -17.42 8.85
N VAL A 43 -10.52 -16.21 9.06
CA VAL A 43 -9.36 -15.70 8.30
C VAL A 43 -8.15 -16.63 8.47
N ALA A 44 -7.84 -17.01 9.71
CA ALA A 44 -6.73 -17.93 10.00
C ALA A 44 -6.92 -19.29 9.31
N SER A 45 -8.13 -19.85 9.31
CA SER A 45 -8.41 -21.14 8.66
C SER A 45 -8.30 -21.12 7.12
N GLN A 46 -8.32 -19.93 6.52
CA GLN A 46 -8.31 -19.72 5.07
C GLN A 46 -6.99 -19.13 4.57
N SER A 47 -6.03 -18.87 5.46
CA SER A 47 -4.73 -18.26 5.14
C SER A 47 -3.59 -19.15 5.61
N GLU A 48 -2.42 -19.04 4.98
CA GLU A 48 -1.18 -19.65 5.49
C GLU A 48 -0.53 -18.83 6.63
N LEU A 49 -1.22 -17.79 7.12
CA LEU A 49 -0.71 -16.89 8.15
C LEU A 49 -0.89 -17.48 9.54
N ASP A 50 0.06 -17.18 10.42
CA ASP A 50 0.03 -17.55 11.83
C ASP A 50 -1.22 -16.95 12.52
N PRO A 51 -2.06 -17.76 13.18
CA PRO A 51 -3.21 -17.29 13.96
C PRO A 51 -2.86 -16.20 14.98
N GLU A 52 -1.66 -16.24 15.57
CA GLU A 52 -1.22 -15.23 16.54
C GLU A 52 -0.91 -13.89 15.86
N ALA A 53 -0.34 -13.91 14.65
CA ALA A 53 -0.11 -12.71 13.83
C ALA A 53 -1.44 -12.07 13.38
N ILE A 54 -2.45 -12.88 13.05
CA ILE A 54 -3.79 -12.39 12.69
C ILE A 54 -4.47 -11.75 13.90
N ALA A 55 -4.43 -12.41 15.06
CA ALA A 55 -4.99 -11.89 16.29
C ALA A 55 -4.32 -10.57 16.70
N HIS A 56 -2.99 -10.48 16.55
CA HIS A 56 -2.23 -9.27 16.82
C HIS A 56 -2.60 -8.15 15.85
N TRP A 57 -2.68 -8.43 14.54
CA TRP A 57 -3.10 -7.46 13.53
C TRP A 57 -4.51 -6.88 13.81
N ILE A 58 -5.43 -7.73 14.25
CA ILE A 58 -6.81 -7.35 14.63
C ILE A 58 -6.83 -6.57 15.95
N ALA A 59 -5.97 -6.90 16.90
CA ALA A 59 -5.90 -6.28 18.22
C ALA A 59 -5.17 -4.93 18.23
N LEU A 60 -4.24 -4.71 17.28
CA LEU A 60 -3.45 -3.47 17.16
C LEU A 60 -4.30 -2.25 16.75
N ASP A 61 -5.45 -2.46 16.12
CA ASP A 61 -6.38 -1.38 15.74
C ASP A 61 -7.36 -1.10 16.89
N SER A 62 -6.85 -0.54 18.00
CA SER A 62 -7.71 -0.04 19.08
C SER A 62 -8.42 1.24 18.62
N GLY A 63 -9.57 1.11 17.98
CA GLY A 63 -10.34 2.25 17.48
C GLY A 63 -11.26 1.87 16.32
N TYR A 64 -11.79 2.86 15.59
CA TYR A 64 -12.55 2.57 14.38
C TYR A 64 -11.59 2.13 13.26
N PRO A 65 -11.79 0.95 12.68
CA PRO A 65 -10.90 0.41 11.66
C PRO A 65 -11.05 1.22 10.38
N THR A 66 -9.91 1.60 9.81
CA THR A 66 -9.84 2.31 8.54
C THR A 66 -9.02 1.51 7.54
N PRO A 67 -9.22 1.73 6.22
CA PRO A 67 -8.26 1.26 5.23
C PRO A 67 -6.86 1.74 5.59
N LYS A 68 -5.87 0.88 5.40
CA LYS A 68 -4.47 1.27 5.59
C LYS A 68 -4.04 2.24 4.47
N LEU A 69 -2.96 2.97 4.70
CA LEU A 69 -2.39 3.87 3.70
C LEU A 69 -1.05 3.31 3.21
N ASP A 70 -0.98 2.99 1.92
CA ASP A 70 0.24 2.63 1.20
C ASP A 70 0.69 3.83 0.37
N VAL A 71 1.97 4.17 0.42
CA VAL A 71 2.56 5.28 -0.33
C VAL A 71 3.49 4.75 -1.41
N ARG A 72 3.51 5.40 -2.58
CA ARG A 72 4.35 4.99 -3.72
C ARG A 72 4.99 6.21 -4.38
N ALA A 73 6.30 6.14 -4.60
CA ALA A 73 7.07 7.18 -5.27
C ALA A 73 7.13 6.93 -6.78
N LEU A 74 6.62 7.87 -7.57
CA LEU A 74 6.91 7.94 -8.99
C LEU A 74 8.06 8.92 -9.20
N ILE A 75 9.19 8.41 -9.64
CA ILE A 75 10.40 9.18 -9.96
C ILE A 75 10.72 8.93 -11.43
N LEU A 76 10.95 10.02 -12.17
CA LEU A 76 11.37 9.97 -13.57
C LEU A 76 12.80 10.51 -13.71
N ASP A 77 13.60 9.88 -14.56
CA ASP A 77 14.85 10.49 -15.01
C ASP A 77 14.62 11.47 -16.18
N ASP A 78 15.69 12.13 -16.63
CA ASP A 78 15.64 13.09 -17.75
C ASP A 78 15.13 12.47 -19.06
N ALA A 79 15.28 11.15 -19.22
CA ALA A 79 14.77 10.41 -20.38
C ALA A 79 13.29 10.00 -20.21
N GLY A 80 12.66 10.33 -19.07
CA GLY A 80 11.28 9.98 -18.75
C GLY A 80 11.07 8.50 -18.41
N ARG A 81 12.13 7.78 -18.01
CA ARG A 81 12.06 6.40 -17.52
C ARG A 81 11.68 6.39 -16.05
N LEU A 82 10.93 5.37 -15.63
CA LEU A 82 10.47 5.22 -14.24
C LEU A 82 11.53 4.50 -13.40
N LEU A 83 11.82 5.03 -12.22
CA LEU A 83 12.55 4.29 -11.20
C LEU A 83 11.66 3.19 -10.63
N LEU A 84 12.15 1.95 -10.67
CA LEU A 84 11.54 0.80 -10.00
C LEU A 84 12.57 0.13 -9.09
N VAL A 85 12.07 -0.53 -8.06
CA VAL A 85 12.84 -1.40 -7.17
C VAL A 85 12.39 -2.85 -7.31
N GLN A 86 13.31 -3.78 -7.10
CA GLN A 86 13.05 -5.21 -7.10
C GLN A 86 12.89 -5.70 -5.67
N GLU A 87 11.70 -6.15 -5.33
CA GLU A 87 11.33 -6.62 -3.99
C GLU A 87 12.00 -7.95 -3.67
N ARG A 88 12.61 -8.05 -2.48
CA ARG A 88 13.21 -9.31 -2.04
C ARG A 88 12.17 -10.40 -1.79
N SER A 89 10.93 -10.02 -1.45
CA SER A 89 9.86 -10.97 -1.09
C SER A 89 9.35 -11.82 -2.26
N ASP A 90 9.28 -11.24 -3.47
CA ASP A 90 8.72 -11.91 -4.65
C ASP A 90 9.62 -11.84 -5.89
N GLY A 91 10.75 -11.12 -5.82
CA GLY A 91 11.68 -10.94 -6.94
C GLY A 91 11.09 -10.10 -8.08
N LEU A 92 9.95 -9.44 -7.89
CA LEU A 92 9.26 -8.64 -8.88
C LEU A 92 9.50 -7.14 -8.66
N TRP A 93 9.16 -6.33 -9.64
CA TRP A 93 9.45 -4.90 -9.64
C TRP A 93 8.24 -4.05 -9.25
N THR A 94 8.47 -2.94 -8.56
CA THR A 94 7.42 -2.00 -8.12
C THR A 94 7.97 -0.58 -8.01
N LEU A 95 7.08 0.39 -7.82
CA LEU A 95 7.49 1.73 -7.40
C LEU A 95 8.00 1.70 -5.96
N PRO A 96 9.07 2.44 -5.64
CA PRO A 96 9.54 2.55 -4.27
C PRO A 96 8.42 2.96 -3.31
N GLY A 97 8.37 2.37 -2.13
CA GLY A 97 7.36 2.72 -1.13
C GLY A 97 6.78 1.55 -0.36
N GLY A 98 6.06 1.89 0.69
CA GLY A 98 5.50 0.93 1.63
C GLY A 98 4.32 1.49 2.39
N TRP A 99 4.13 0.96 3.59
CA TRP A 99 3.09 1.43 4.50
C TRP A 99 3.45 2.81 5.07
N CYS A 100 2.45 3.66 5.27
CA CYS A 100 2.63 4.89 6.01
C CYS A 100 2.66 4.57 7.51
N ASP A 101 3.80 4.77 8.15
CA ASP A 101 3.98 4.49 9.57
C ASP A 101 3.26 5.51 10.45
N ILE A 102 2.95 5.09 11.68
CA ILE A 102 2.36 5.96 12.69
C ILE A 102 3.39 7.04 13.05
N GLY A 103 2.98 8.30 12.93
CA GLY A 103 3.83 9.46 13.19
C GLY A 103 4.41 10.09 11.92
N ASP A 104 4.41 9.36 10.81
CA ASP A 104 4.81 9.92 9.51
C ASP A 104 3.66 10.72 8.88
N SER A 105 4.03 11.82 8.22
CA SER A 105 3.16 12.37 7.18
C SER A 105 3.28 11.50 5.92
N PRO A 106 2.24 11.36 5.08
CA PRO A 106 2.34 10.55 3.87
C PRO A 106 3.47 10.96 2.92
N ALA A 107 3.76 12.26 2.83
CA ALA A 107 4.88 12.80 2.07
C ALA A 107 6.25 12.50 2.73
N GLY A 108 6.30 12.42 4.06
CA GLY A 108 7.48 11.98 4.81
C GLY A 108 7.76 10.50 4.62
N ALA A 109 6.72 9.65 4.75
CA ALA A 109 6.81 8.21 4.54
C ALA A 109 7.37 7.89 3.15
N VAL A 110 6.80 8.47 2.08
CA VAL A 110 7.27 8.18 0.73
C VAL A 110 8.72 8.61 0.47
N VAL A 111 9.19 9.68 1.13
CA VAL A 111 10.59 10.12 1.04
C VAL A 111 11.51 9.18 1.81
N ARG A 112 11.10 8.75 3.02
CA ARG A 112 11.82 7.76 3.84
C ARG A 112 12.04 6.46 3.05
N GLU A 113 10.97 5.91 2.50
CA GLU A 113 11.01 4.66 1.73
C GLU A 113 11.94 4.75 0.51
N VAL A 114 11.93 5.88 -0.22
CA VAL A 114 12.86 6.07 -1.35
C VAL A 114 14.32 6.03 -0.88
N VAL A 115 14.64 6.66 0.24
CA VAL A 115 16.00 6.65 0.79
C VAL A 115 16.41 5.24 1.20
N GLU A 116 15.54 4.52 1.92
CA GLU A 116 15.79 3.17 2.45
C GLU A 116 15.97 2.15 1.32
N GLU A 117 15.11 2.18 0.31
CA GLU A 117 15.07 1.17 -0.76
C GLU A 117 16.04 1.45 -1.92
N THR A 118 16.49 2.70 -2.09
CA THR A 118 17.26 3.12 -3.29
C THR A 118 18.54 3.90 -2.99
N GLY A 119 18.71 4.43 -1.76
CA GLY A 119 19.81 5.33 -1.41
C GLY A 119 19.73 6.74 -2.05
N LEU A 120 18.66 7.05 -2.78
CA LEU A 120 18.42 8.38 -3.32
C LEU A 120 17.76 9.28 -2.29
N GLU A 121 18.23 10.52 -2.22
CA GLU A 121 17.52 11.59 -1.52
C GLU A 121 16.51 12.22 -2.48
N CYS A 122 15.29 12.47 -2.00
CA CYS A 122 14.26 13.08 -2.82
C CYS A 122 13.35 14.01 -2.03
N ARG A 123 12.48 14.71 -2.76
CA ARG A 123 11.35 15.45 -2.20
C ARG A 123 10.06 15.03 -2.91
N ALA A 124 8.97 14.85 -2.15
CA ALA A 124 7.63 14.71 -2.72
C ALA A 124 7.12 16.09 -3.19
N VAL A 125 6.75 16.20 -4.47
CA VAL A 125 6.35 17.49 -5.08
C VAL A 125 4.87 17.56 -5.45
N GLN A 126 4.20 16.42 -5.63
CA GLN A 126 2.77 16.37 -5.97
C GLN A 126 2.17 15.03 -5.56
N LEU A 127 0.95 15.05 -5.00
CA LEU A 127 0.10 13.86 -4.91
C LEU A 127 -0.55 13.63 -6.28
N LEU A 128 -0.05 12.65 -7.02
CA LEU A 128 -0.54 12.31 -8.36
C LEU A 128 -1.89 11.61 -8.31
N ALA A 129 -2.05 10.68 -7.36
CA ALA A 129 -3.28 9.93 -7.22
C ALA A 129 -3.51 9.45 -5.79
N LEU A 130 -4.78 9.32 -5.42
CA LEU A 130 -5.22 8.54 -4.28
C LEU A 130 -6.26 7.53 -4.77
N PHE A 131 -5.88 6.26 -4.79
CA PHE A 131 -6.69 5.18 -5.32
C PHE A 131 -7.09 4.18 -4.24
N ASP A 132 -8.28 3.62 -4.36
CA ASP A 132 -8.73 2.44 -3.65
C ASP A 132 -8.19 1.19 -4.35
N LYS A 133 -7.38 0.40 -3.63
CA LYS A 133 -6.80 -0.85 -4.15
C LYS A 133 -7.86 -1.80 -4.73
N LEU A 134 -9.08 -1.81 -4.19
CA LEU A 134 -10.18 -2.68 -4.64
C LEU A 134 -10.79 -2.26 -5.99
N LYS A 135 -10.59 -1.02 -6.43
CA LYS A 135 -11.09 -0.52 -7.72
C LYS A 135 -10.11 -0.72 -8.88
N HIS A 136 -8.94 -1.25 -8.61
CA HIS A 136 -7.90 -1.56 -9.59
C HIS A 136 -7.65 -3.07 -9.66
N PRO A 137 -7.10 -3.60 -10.77
CA PRO A 137 -6.91 -5.04 -11.01
C PRO A 137 -5.75 -5.67 -10.20
N HIS A 138 -5.61 -5.28 -8.93
CA HIS A 138 -4.73 -5.92 -7.97
C HIS A 138 -5.29 -7.27 -7.54
N PRO A 139 -4.43 -8.25 -7.19
CA PRO A 139 -4.89 -9.43 -6.50
C PRO A 139 -5.52 -9.09 -5.12
N PRO A 140 -6.46 -9.90 -4.63
CA PRO A 140 -7.07 -9.72 -3.30
C PRO A 140 -6.00 -9.68 -2.20
N GLN A 141 -6.19 -8.83 -1.20
CA GLN A 141 -5.30 -8.71 -0.04
C GLN A 141 -6.08 -8.18 1.16
N LEU A 142 -5.66 -8.62 2.35
CA LEU A 142 -6.03 -8.01 3.63
C LEU A 142 -4.75 -7.46 4.29
N PRO A 143 -4.79 -6.28 4.94
CA PRO A 143 -5.88 -5.29 4.92
C PRO A 143 -6.20 -4.68 3.54
N HIS A 144 -7.39 -4.12 3.41
CA HIS A 144 -7.77 -3.08 2.47
C HIS A 144 -6.88 -1.85 2.68
N ALA A 145 -6.44 -1.29 1.56
CA ALA A 145 -5.57 -0.12 1.54
C ALA A 145 -6.02 0.88 0.49
N HIS A 146 -5.90 2.16 0.84
CA HIS A 146 -5.76 3.23 -0.13
C HIS A 146 -4.29 3.38 -0.52
N LYS A 147 -4.03 3.70 -1.79
CA LYS A 147 -2.70 3.88 -2.37
C LYS A 147 -2.52 5.34 -2.79
N ALA A 148 -1.59 6.03 -2.14
CA ALA A 148 -1.20 7.39 -2.46
C ALA A 148 0.08 7.38 -3.32
N PHE A 149 -0.04 7.86 -4.55
CA PHE A 149 1.07 7.95 -5.49
C PHE A 149 1.61 9.38 -5.52
N PHE A 150 2.88 9.56 -5.18
CA PHE A 150 3.55 10.84 -5.15
C PHE A 150 4.52 10.97 -6.32
N LEU A 151 4.51 12.13 -7.00
CA LEU A 151 5.64 12.53 -7.83
C LEU A 151 6.76 12.96 -6.90
N CYS A 152 7.92 12.35 -7.04
CA CYS A 152 9.12 12.72 -6.29
C CYS A 152 10.22 13.18 -7.24
N GLU A 153 11.00 14.17 -6.80
CA GLU A 153 12.18 14.66 -7.50
C GLU A 153 13.42 14.30 -6.71
N VAL A 154 14.41 13.69 -7.37
CA VAL A 154 15.71 13.37 -6.77
C VAL A 154 16.46 14.67 -6.48
N THR A 155 16.94 14.81 -5.25
CA THR A 155 17.70 15.98 -4.78
C THR A 155 19.15 15.65 -4.45
N GLY A 156 19.49 14.36 -4.37
CA GLY A 156 20.82 13.90 -3.98
C GLY A 156 20.89 12.39 -3.83
N GLY A 157 21.92 11.91 -3.13
CA GLY A 157 22.18 10.49 -2.94
C GLY A 157 22.77 9.79 -4.16
N ALA A 158 22.88 8.47 -4.07
CA ALA A 158 23.38 7.61 -5.14
C ALA A 158 22.51 6.37 -5.24
N LEU A 159 22.15 5.99 -6.46
CA LEU A 159 21.31 4.82 -6.68
C LEU A 159 22.07 3.56 -6.29
N LEU A 160 21.60 2.91 -5.23
CA LEU A 160 22.11 1.63 -4.76
C LEU A 160 21.45 0.51 -5.55
N THR A 161 22.25 -0.46 -5.98
CA THR A 161 21.76 -1.63 -6.72
C THR A 161 21.29 -2.75 -5.79
N GLU A 162 21.55 -2.66 -4.49
CA GLU A 162 21.04 -3.58 -3.48
C GLU A 162 20.97 -2.85 -2.12
N THR A 163 19.94 -3.12 -1.34
CA THR A 163 19.74 -2.65 0.04
C THR A 163 19.28 -3.83 0.90
N ASP A 164 19.04 -3.65 2.20
CA ASP A 164 18.50 -4.75 3.03
C ASP A 164 17.12 -5.22 2.52
N GLU A 165 16.32 -4.32 1.93
CA GLU A 165 14.93 -4.58 1.53
C GLU A 165 14.77 -4.90 0.03
N THR A 166 15.66 -4.37 -0.81
CA THR A 166 15.56 -4.48 -2.28
C THR A 166 16.76 -5.20 -2.90
N LEU A 167 16.49 -6.02 -3.91
CA LEU A 167 17.48 -6.76 -4.70
C LEU A 167 18.05 -5.97 -5.87
N GLY A 168 17.50 -4.78 -6.12
CA GLY A 168 17.73 -4.04 -7.36
C GLY A 168 16.99 -2.72 -7.36
N ALA A 169 17.59 -1.69 -7.97
CA ALA A 169 16.90 -0.47 -8.33
C ALA A 169 17.37 -0.01 -9.72
N ALA A 170 16.44 0.30 -10.62
CA ALA A 170 16.77 0.65 -12.00
C ALA A 170 15.67 1.48 -12.67
N TYR A 171 16.06 2.22 -13.72
CA TYR A 171 15.16 3.02 -14.53
C TYR A 171 14.68 2.24 -15.77
N PHE A 172 13.36 2.17 -15.96
CA PHE A 172 12.72 1.46 -17.07
C PHE A 172 11.85 2.38 -17.92
N PRO A 173 11.90 2.29 -19.26
CA PRO A 173 10.95 2.98 -20.11
C PRO A 173 9.54 2.40 -19.89
N ILE A 174 8.51 3.24 -19.96
CA ILE A 174 7.10 2.83 -19.75
C ILE A 174 6.64 1.74 -20.74
N ASP A 175 7.30 1.65 -21.90
CA ASP A 175 6.99 0.67 -22.95
C ASP A 175 7.82 -0.62 -22.87
N ALA A 176 8.75 -0.72 -21.91
CA ALA A 176 9.49 -1.95 -21.63
C ALA A 176 9.62 -2.16 -20.11
N LEU A 177 8.48 -2.24 -19.44
CA LEU A 177 8.41 -2.52 -18.00
C LEU A 177 8.83 -3.97 -17.70
N PRO A 178 9.53 -4.20 -16.58
CA PRO A 178 9.84 -5.54 -16.10
C PRO A 178 8.58 -6.21 -15.49
N PRO A 179 8.64 -7.50 -15.13
CA PRO A 179 7.56 -8.16 -14.39
C PRO A 179 7.22 -7.43 -13.08
N LEU A 180 5.97 -7.00 -12.95
CA LEU A 180 5.53 -6.16 -11.83
C LEU A 180 4.98 -6.96 -10.65
N SER A 181 5.29 -6.50 -9.44
CA SER A 181 4.64 -6.97 -8.20
C SER A 181 3.20 -6.44 -8.14
N ARG A 182 2.27 -7.24 -8.65
CA ARG A 182 0.86 -6.83 -8.86
C ARG A 182 0.10 -6.49 -7.59
N HIS A 183 0.55 -6.91 -6.41
CA HIS A 183 -0.04 -6.48 -5.14
C HIS A 183 0.27 -5.01 -4.83
N ARG A 184 1.42 -4.51 -5.29
CA ARG A 184 1.92 -3.18 -4.99
C ARG A 184 1.53 -2.17 -6.06
N VAL A 185 1.72 -2.52 -7.34
CA VAL A 185 1.39 -1.66 -8.48
C VAL A 185 0.88 -2.48 -9.67
N VAL A 186 -0.02 -1.91 -10.47
CA VAL A 186 -0.43 -2.48 -11.77
C VAL A 186 -0.05 -1.57 -12.93
N GLU A 187 0.19 -2.16 -14.10
CA GLU A 187 0.66 -1.44 -15.29
C GLU A 187 -0.27 -0.28 -15.70
N SER A 188 -1.59 -0.46 -15.57
CA SER A 188 -2.56 0.61 -15.89
C SER A 188 -2.38 1.85 -15.01
N GLN A 189 -2.00 1.69 -13.74
CA GLN A 189 -1.66 2.81 -12.86
C GLN A 189 -0.38 3.49 -13.33
N LEU A 190 0.69 2.73 -13.61
CA LEU A 190 1.97 3.29 -14.08
C LEU A 190 1.79 4.11 -15.36
N ARG A 191 1.06 3.58 -16.35
CA ARG A 191 0.78 4.29 -17.60
C ARG A 191 -0.03 5.56 -17.36
N SER A 192 -1.09 5.48 -16.57
CA SER A 192 -1.94 6.63 -16.25
C SER A 192 -1.16 7.75 -15.54
N LEU A 193 -0.34 7.39 -14.55
CA LEU A 193 0.48 8.34 -13.79
C LEU A 193 1.61 8.93 -14.64
N HIS A 194 2.28 8.11 -15.46
CA HIS A 194 3.32 8.56 -16.38
C HIS A 194 2.77 9.56 -17.41
N ASP A 195 1.64 9.24 -18.05
CA ASP A 195 0.94 10.15 -18.96
C ASP A 195 0.50 11.44 -18.25
N HIS A 196 0.04 11.33 -17.01
CA HIS A 196 -0.39 12.48 -16.21
C HIS A 196 0.76 13.47 -16.01
N VAL A 197 1.94 12.98 -15.63
CA VAL A 197 3.16 13.78 -15.44
C VAL A 197 3.66 14.34 -16.77
N ARG A 198 3.71 13.51 -17.83
CA ARG A 198 4.17 13.93 -19.17
C ARG A 198 3.33 15.04 -19.79
N GLN A 199 2.05 15.09 -19.45
CA GLN A 199 1.13 16.14 -19.90
C GLN A 199 1.13 17.39 -19.00
N GLY A 200 1.96 17.42 -17.95
CA GLY A 200 2.08 18.57 -17.04
C GLY A 200 0.81 18.85 -16.22
N ARG A 201 -0.01 17.82 -15.99
CA ARG A 201 -1.26 17.97 -15.23
C ARG A 201 -0.95 18.13 -13.73
N ARG A 202 -1.68 19.04 -13.08
CA ARG A 202 -1.46 19.39 -11.65
C ARG A 202 -2.56 18.91 -10.71
N HIS A 203 -3.64 18.33 -11.22
CA HIS A 203 -4.73 17.84 -10.38
C HIS A 203 -4.42 16.43 -9.89
N THR A 204 -4.91 16.08 -8.71
CA THR A 204 -4.83 14.69 -8.21
C THR A 204 -5.89 13.82 -8.88
N LEU A 205 -5.53 12.59 -9.25
CA LEU A 205 -6.44 11.57 -9.75
C LEU A 205 -7.11 10.81 -8.58
N PHE A 206 -8.40 10.51 -8.74
CA PHE A 206 -9.21 9.71 -7.82
C PHE A 206 -10.06 8.73 -8.63
N ASP A 207 -10.57 7.69 -7.97
CA ASP A 207 -11.38 6.62 -8.58
C ASP A 207 -12.80 6.51 -7.98
#